data_AF-A0ABD0N4W7-F1
#
_entry.id   AF-A0ABD0N4W7-F1
#
_cell.length_a   1.000
_cell.length_b   1.000
_cell.length_c   1.000
_cell.angle_alpha   90.00
_cell.angle_beta   90.00
_cell.angle_gamma   90.00
#
_symmetry.space_group_name_H-M   'P 1'
#
loop_
_entity.id
_entity.type
_entity.pdbx_description
1 polymer ?
#
loop_
_entity_poly.entity_id
_entity_poly.type
_entity_poly.pdbx_seq_one_letter_code
_entity_poly.pdbx_strand_id
1 'polypeptide(L)'
;EDSDCDNFTDLDFHESFMGTYLYVRLLLYTRANLDCGQELPHHNFIQEPLFNITRPTTFVIHGYRPTGAPPIWINHIVHFLAAQKDMNILVVDWNRGAANLNYFTAVANTRGTAVNITGFIESME
;
A
#
# COMPACT_ATOMS: atom_id res chain seq x y z
N GLU A 1 22.55 -8.33 5.96
CA GLU A 1 21.49 -9.24 5.50
C GLU A 1 20.63 -8.41 4.58
N ASP A 2 20.69 -8.68 3.27
CA ASP A 2 19.86 -7.96 2.31
C ASP A 2 18.41 -8.35 2.60
N SER A 3 17.65 -7.45 3.25
CA SER A 3 16.21 -7.68 3.40
C SER A 3 15.60 -7.57 2.01
N ASP A 4 15.04 -8.67 1.51
CA ASP A 4 14.28 -8.68 0.26
C ASP A 4 13.17 -7.62 0.35
N CYS A 5 13.08 -6.72 -0.63
CA CYS A 5 12.09 -5.65 -0.61
C CYS A 5 10.67 -6.21 -0.71
N ASP A 6 9.72 -5.61 0.01
CA ASP A 6 8.30 -5.96 -0.11
C ASP A 6 7.71 -5.31 -1.36
N ASN A 7 7.55 -6.14 -2.39
CA ASN A 7 6.98 -5.71 -3.65
C ASN A 7 5.45 -5.56 -3.56
N PHE A 8 4.95 -4.64 -4.38
CA PHE A 8 3.52 -4.47 -4.62
C PHE A 8 2.93 -5.78 -5.16
N THR A 9 1.74 -6.15 -4.69
CA THR A 9 1.08 -7.40 -5.10
C THR A 9 0.85 -7.39 -6.62
N ASP A 10 1.43 -8.36 -7.32
CA ASP A 10 1.17 -8.62 -8.73
C ASP A 10 0.24 -9.82 -8.85
N LEU A 11 -0.91 -9.64 -9.51
CA LEU A 11 -1.92 -10.68 -9.69
C LEU A 11 -2.06 -10.99 -11.17
N ASP A 12 -2.30 -12.26 -11.46
CA ASP A 12 -2.53 -12.67 -12.84
C ASP A 12 -3.98 -12.39 -13.31
N PHE A 13 -4.22 -12.66 -14.59
CA PHE A 13 -5.54 -12.48 -15.18
C PHE A 13 -6.58 -13.44 -14.61
N HIS A 14 -6.18 -14.64 -14.21
CA HIS A 14 -7.09 -15.64 -13.65
C HIS A 14 -7.59 -15.23 -12.27
N GLU A 15 -6.70 -14.68 -11.42
CA GLU A 15 -7.06 -14.06 -10.15
C GLU A 15 -7.96 -12.84 -10.35
N SER A 16 -7.67 -12.00 -11.35
CA SER A 16 -8.51 -10.85 -11.70
C SER A 16 -9.89 -11.27 -12.25
N PHE A 17 -10.00 -12.45 -12.87
CA PHE A 17 -11.26 -12.99 -13.38
C PHE A 17 -12.11 -13.63 -12.28
N MET A 18 -11.53 -14.53 -11.48
CA MET A 18 -12.25 -15.19 -10.39
C MET A 18 -12.52 -14.25 -9.21
N GLY A 19 -11.67 -13.23 -9.04
CA GLY A 19 -11.60 -12.40 -7.85
C GLY A 19 -10.79 -13.04 -6.73
N THR A 20 -10.35 -12.21 -5.80
CA THR A 20 -9.64 -12.64 -4.59
C THR A 20 -10.27 -12.04 -3.33
N TYR A 21 -9.76 -12.39 -2.16
CA TYR A 21 -10.20 -11.79 -0.90
C TYR A 21 -9.61 -10.38 -0.73
N LEU A 22 -10.34 -9.46 -0.11
CA LEU A 22 -9.81 -8.15 0.25
C LEU A 22 -8.66 -8.31 1.24
N TYR A 23 -7.50 -7.78 0.87
CA TYR A 23 -6.31 -7.67 1.71
C TYR A 23 -5.67 -6.32 1.45
N VAL A 24 -5.31 -5.62 2.51
CA VAL A 24 -4.70 -4.29 2.45
C VAL A 24 -3.33 -4.38 3.11
N ARG A 25 -2.30 -4.07 2.34
CA ARG A 25 -0.91 -3.96 2.80
C ARG A 25 -0.53 -2.49 2.83
N LEU A 26 0.29 -2.12 3.80
CA LEU A 26 0.87 -0.78 3.91
C LEU A 26 2.35 -0.89 3.57
N LEU A 27 2.75 -0.48 2.38
CA LEU A 27 4.16 -0.50 1.97
C LEU A 27 4.79 0.84 2.35
N LEU A 28 5.70 0.81 3.31
CA LEU A 28 6.42 1.96 3.83
C LEU A 28 7.64 2.30 2.96
N TYR A 29 7.67 3.56 2.55
CA TYR A 29 8.81 4.21 1.96
C TYR A 29 9.19 5.44 2.77
N THR A 30 10.49 5.66 2.89
CA THR A 30 11.12 6.81 3.52
C THR A 30 12.31 7.23 2.69
N ARG A 31 12.95 8.35 3.03
CA ARG A 31 14.21 8.76 2.40
C ARG A 31 15.34 7.72 2.48
N ALA A 32 15.26 6.76 3.41
CA ALA A 32 16.24 5.71 3.56
C ALA A 32 16.04 4.52 2.60
N ASN A 33 14.84 4.35 2.02
CA ASN A 33 14.46 3.16 1.26
C ASN A 33 13.51 3.47 0.08
N LEU A 34 13.79 4.52 -0.69
CA LEU A 34 12.90 4.99 -1.76
C LEU A 34 12.65 3.96 -2.88
N ASP A 35 13.61 3.06 -3.11
CA ASP A 35 13.51 1.99 -4.12
C ASP A 35 13.10 0.63 -3.54
N CYS A 36 12.92 0.54 -2.22
CA CYS A 36 12.74 -0.73 -1.51
C CYS A 36 11.68 -0.59 -0.42
N GLY A 37 10.41 -0.74 -0.81
CA GLY A 37 9.29 -0.71 0.14
C GLY A 37 9.41 -1.83 1.17
N GLN A 38 8.99 -1.55 2.40
CA GLN A 38 8.89 -2.55 3.46
C GLN A 38 7.46 -2.59 3.99
N GLU A 39 6.90 -3.77 4.20
CA GLU A 39 5.54 -3.90 4.71
C GLU A 39 5.49 -3.47 6.17
N LEU A 40 4.65 -2.46 6.44
CA LEU A 40 4.39 -1.97 7.78
C LEU A 40 3.24 -2.77 8.41
N PRO A 41 3.46 -3.51 9.51
CA PRO A 41 2.41 -4.28 10.15
C PRO A 41 1.39 -3.37 10.83
N HIS A 42 0.09 -3.62 10.63
CA HIS A 42 -0.99 -2.76 11.16
C HIS A 42 -1.02 -2.66 12.69
N HIS A 43 -0.59 -3.70 13.40
CA HIS A 43 -0.67 -3.78 14.88
C HIS A 43 0.67 -3.55 15.58
N ASN A 44 1.79 -3.69 14.88
CA ASN A 44 3.14 -3.64 15.46
C ASN A 44 4.06 -2.65 14.71
N PHE A 45 3.48 -1.64 14.07
CA PHE A 45 4.21 -0.65 13.26
C PHE A 45 5.30 0.10 14.03
N ILE A 46 5.23 0.19 15.36
CA ILE A 46 6.28 0.80 16.21
C ILE A 46 7.58 -0.02 16.19
N GLN A 47 7.52 -1.32 15.85
CA GLN A 47 8.70 -2.17 15.74
C GLN A 47 9.43 -2.02 14.40
N GLU A 48 8.81 -1.34 13.42
CA GLU A 48 9.44 -1.07 12.12
C GLU A 48 10.39 0.12 12.25
N PRO A 49 11.73 -0.08 12.22
CA PRO A 49 12.70 0.98 12.47
C PRO A 49 12.66 2.13 11.46
N LEU A 50 12.16 1.91 10.24
CA LEU A 50 12.00 2.97 9.25
C LEU A 50 10.79 3.86 9.54
N PHE A 51 9.78 3.36 10.25
CA PHE A 51 8.59 4.14 10.57
C PHE A 51 8.85 5.10 11.71
N ASN A 52 8.55 6.39 11.51
CA ASN A 52 8.65 7.39 12.58
C ASN A 52 7.33 8.12 12.77
N ILE A 53 6.60 7.77 13.82
CA ILE A 53 5.29 8.33 14.16
C ILE A 53 5.28 9.87 14.34
N THR A 54 6.43 10.47 14.66
CA THR A 54 6.53 11.93 14.82
C THR A 54 6.68 12.67 13.49
N ARG A 55 6.99 11.96 12.40
CA ARG A 55 7.05 12.53 11.04
C ARG A 55 5.64 12.58 10.44
N PRO A 56 5.37 13.54 9.54
CA PRO A 56 4.16 13.50 8.72
C PRO A 56 4.07 12.17 7.98
N THR A 57 2.86 11.62 7.85
CA THR A 57 2.59 10.40 7.10
C THR A 57 1.66 10.72 5.92
N THR A 58 2.07 10.34 4.72
CA THR A 58 1.26 10.49 3.49
C THR A 58 0.84 9.12 2.99
N PHE A 59 -0.46 8.89 2.86
CA PHE A 59 -1.02 7.67 2.27
C PHE A 59 -1.20 7.85 0.76
N VAL A 60 -0.70 6.91 -0.01
CA VAL A 60 -0.84 6.86 -1.47
C VAL A 60 -1.70 5.65 -1.82
N ILE A 61 -2.93 5.90 -2.25
CA ILE A 61 -3.94 4.85 -2.47
C ILE A 61 -4.22 4.75 -3.97
N HIS A 62 -3.94 3.58 -4.57
CA HIS A 62 -4.26 3.34 -5.97
C HIS A 62 -5.76 3.05 -6.16
N GLY A 63 -6.23 3.09 -7.42
CA GLY A 63 -7.61 2.79 -7.78
C GLY A 63 -7.81 1.36 -8.32
N TYR A 64 -8.85 1.20 -9.15
CA TYR A 64 -9.20 -0.03 -9.84
C TYR A 64 -8.06 -0.61 -10.71
N ARG A 65 -7.89 -1.94 -10.69
CA ARG A 65 -6.78 -2.65 -11.36
C ARG A 65 -7.28 -3.88 -12.15
N PRO A 66 -7.93 -3.73 -13.32
CA PRO A 66 -8.58 -4.85 -14.00
C PRO A 66 -7.67 -6.03 -14.35
N THR A 67 -6.36 -5.80 -14.48
CA THR A 67 -5.37 -6.83 -14.81
C THR A 67 -4.51 -7.28 -13.62
N GLY A 68 -4.69 -6.70 -12.43
CA GLY A 68 -3.87 -7.08 -11.27
C GLY A 68 -2.40 -6.64 -11.31
N ALA A 69 -1.90 -6.10 -12.41
CA ALA A 69 -0.51 -5.64 -12.50
C ALA A 69 -0.19 -4.55 -11.45
N PRO A 70 1.09 -4.35 -11.07
CA PRO A 70 1.51 -3.22 -10.24
C PRO A 70 1.43 -1.86 -10.96
N PRO A 71 1.13 -0.75 -10.26
CA PRO A 71 1.19 0.58 -10.85
C PRO A 71 2.62 1.07 -11.10
N ILE A 72 2.96 1.39 -12.35
CA ILE A 72 4.30 1.87 -12.75
C ILE A 72 4.68 3.24 -12.16
N TRP A 73 3.72 3.97 -11.58
CA TRP A 73 3.92 5.32 -11.04
C TRP A 73 4.40 5.34 -9.59
N ILE A 74 4.39 4.19 -8.88
CA ILE A 74 4.72 4.13 -7.45
C ILE A 74 6.11 4.71 -7.17
N ASN A 75 7.11 4.30 -7.96
CA ASN A 75 8.48 4.78 -7.76
C ASN A 75 8.57 6.31 -7.89
N HIS A 76 7.92 6.88 -8.91
CA HIS A 76 7.94 8.32 -9.15
C HIS A 76 7.26 9.11 -8.03
N ILE A 77 6.08 8.68 -7.55
CA ILE A 77 5.36 9.45 -6.53
C ILE A 77 6.06 9.40 -5.18
N VAL A 78 6.66 8.26 -4.81
CA VAL A 78 7.46 8.11 -3.59
C VAL A 78 8.64 9.07 -3.61
N HIS A 79 9.39 9.12 -4.71
CA HIS A 79 10.51 10.05 -4.88
C HIS A 79 10.06 11.51 -4.82
N PHE A 80 8.96 11.88 -5.48
CA PHE A 80 8.46 13.24 -5.45
C PHE A 80 8.04 13.68 -4.04
N LEU A 81 7.34 12.83 -3.30
CA LEU A 81 6.91 13.12 -1.93
C LEU A 81 8.12 13.27 -0.99
N ALA A 82 9.08 12.35 -1.07
CA ALA A 82 10.29 12.38 -0.23
C ALA A 82 11.17 13.62 -0.50
N ALA A 83 11.15 14.14 -1.74
CA ALA A 83 11.81 15.38 -2.10
C ALA A 83 11.16 16.63 -1.46
N GLN A 84 9.85 16.60 -1.18
CA GLN A 84 9.16 17.75 -0.56
C GLN A 84 9.45 17.87 0.93
N LYS A 85 9.43 16.76 1.67
CA LYS A 85 9.61 16.75 3.12
C LYS A 85 10.09 15.39 3.62
N ASP A 86 10.74 15.38 4.77
CA ASP A 86 11.02 14.14 5.49
C ASP A 86 9.71 13.61 6.10
N MET A 87 9.23 12.46 5.60
CA MET A 87 7.90 11.92 5.89
C MET A 87 7.90 10.40 5.78
N ASN A 88 6.91 9.75 6.39
CA ASN A 88 6.54 8.37 6.08
C ASN A 88 5.64 8.38 4.85
N ILE A 89 5.91 7.55 3.85
CA ILE A 89 5.07 7.40 2.66
C ILE A 89 4.50 5.99 2.68
N LEU A 90 3.19 5.86 2.87
CA LEU A 90 2.51 4.56 2.92
C LEU A 90 1.76 4.33 1.62
N VAL A 91 2.32 3.49 0.76
CA VAL A 91 1.63 3.02 -0.44
C VAL A 91 0.67 1.92 -0.01
N VAL A 92 -0.63 2.18 -0.18
CA VAL A 92 -1.69 1.25 0.20
C VAL A 92 -1.92 0.28 -0.95
N ASP A 93 -1.42 -0.93 -0.80
CA ASP A 93 -1.65 -2.03 -1.72
C ASP A 93 -2.90 -2.80 -1.28
N TRP A 94 -4.02 -2.49 -1.93
CA TRP A 94 -5.28 -3.22 -1.79
C TRP A 94 -5.60 -4.00 -3.07
N ASN A 95 -4.57 -4.37 -3.83
CA ASN A 95 -4.73 -4.90 -5.18
C ASN A 95 -5.54 -6.20 -5.22
N ARG A 96 -5.48 -7.02 -4.16
CA ARG A 96 -6.35 -8.20 -3.98
C ARG A 96 -7.85 -7.86 -3.95
N GLY A 97 -8.22 -6.67 -3.48
CA GLY A 97 -9.58 -6.15 -3.54
C GLY A 97 -9.89 -5.30 -4.79
N ALA A 98 -8.87 -4.67 -5.39
CA ALA A 98 -9.00 -3.77 -6.53
C ALA A 98 -8.96 -4.47 -7.90
N ALA A 99 -8.33 -5.65 -7.95
CA ALA A 99 -8.18 -6.45 -9.15
C ALA A 99 -9.38 -7.36 -9.35
N ASN A 100 -10.27 -6.93 -10.22
CA ASN A 100 -11.42 -7.72 -10.63
C ASN A 100 -11.89 -7.25 -12.01
N LEU A 101 -12.33 -8.12 -12.92
CA LEU A 101 -12.96 -7.67 -14.16
C LEU A 101 -14.36 -7.08 -13.94
N ASN A 102 -15.04 -7.50 -12.88
CA ASN A 102 -16.28 -6.88 -12.44
C ASN A 102 -15.95 -5.65 -11.58
N TYR A 103 -16.06 -4.47 -12.19
CA TYR A 103 -15.84 -3.19 -11.54
C TYR A 103 -16.64 -3.02 -10.23
N PHE A 104 -17.87 -3.53 -10.17
CA PHE A 104 -18.69 -3.39 -8.96
C PHE A 104 -18.15 -4.17 -7.76
N THR A 105 -17.43 -5.26 -7.99
CA THR A 105 -16.71 -5.98 -6.93
C THR A 105 -15.64 -5.08 -6.31
N ALA A 106 -14.84 -4.40 -7.14
CA ALA A 106 -13.84 -3.45 -6.65
C ALA A 106 -14.48 -2.27 -5.91
N VAL A 107 -15.61 -1.74 -6.41
CA VAL A 107 -16.38 -0.69 -5.73
C VAL A 107 -16.83 -1.15 -4.34
N ALA A 108 -17.39 -2.35 -4.21
CA ALA A 108 -17.85 -2.88 -2.92
C ALA A 108 -16.70 -3.03 -1.91
N ASN A 109 -15.50 -3.40 -2.37
CA ASN A 109 -14.31 -3.56 -1.54
C ASN A 109 -13.74 -2.25 -1.00
N THR A 110 -14.02 -1.10 -1.65
CA THR A 110 -13.50 0.21 -1.19
C THR A 110 -13.88 0.53 0.25
N ARG A 111 -15.08 0.13 0.70
CA ARG A 111 -15.53 0.33 2.09
C ARG A 111 -14.66 -0.46 3.07
N GLY A 112 -14.35 -1.72 2.75
CA GLY A 112 -13.47 -2.54 3.59
C GLY A 112 -12.05 -1.98 3.64
N THR A 113 -11.53 -1.51 2.49
CA THR A 113 -10.24 -0.84 2.41
C THR A 113 -10.19 0.41 3.30
N ALA A 114 -11.23 1.25 3.23
CA ALA A 114 -11.33 2.45 4.06
C ALA A 114 -11.37 2.12 5.56
N VAL A 115 -12.18 1.13 5.98
CA VAL A 115 -12.23 0.70 7.39
C VAL A 115 -10.87 0.22 7.89
N ASN A 116 -10.14 -0.54 7.07
CA ASN A 116 -8.80 -1.01 7.42
C ASN A 116 -7.80 0.15 7.59
N ILE A 117 -7.77 1.11 6.65
CA ILE A 117 -6.90 2.29 6.73
C ILE A 117 -7.26 3.16 7.93
N THR A 118 -8.56 3.42 8.16
CA THR A 118 -9.04 4.20 9.30
C THR A 118 -8.60 3.56 10.62
N GLY A 119 -8.77 2.24 10.77
CA GLY A 119 -8.35 1.54 11.97
C GLY A 119 -6.84 1.61 12.23
N PHE A 120 -6.02 1.68 11.17
CA PHE A 120 -4.59 1.97 11.31
C PHE A 120 -4.34 3.42 11.73
N ILE A 121 -5.03 4.39 11.13
CA ILE A 121 -4.86 5.81 11.50
C ILE A 121 -5.21 6.04 12.97
N GLU A 122 -6.32 5.46 13.44
CA GLU A 122 -6.77 5.55 14.84
C GLU A 122 -5.77 4.90 15.81
N SER A 123 -5.01 3.89 15.38
CA SER A 123 -3.99 3.26 16.25
C SER A 123 -2.69 4.07 16.35
N MET A 124 -2.50 5.09 15.51
CA MET A 124 -1.37 6.02 15.59
C MET A 124 -1.63 7.19 16.56
N GLU A 125 -2.85 7.36 17.07
CA GLU A 125 -3.19 8.37 18.09
C GLU A 125 -2.69 7.98 19.49
#